data_AF-A0A3C0VIY3-F1
#
_entry.id   AF-A0A3C0VIY3-F1
#
_cell.length_a   1.000
_cell.length_b   1.000
_cell.length_c   1.000
_cell.angle_alpha   90.00
_cell.angle_beta   90.00
_cell.angle_gamma   90.00
#
_symmetry.space_group_name_H-M   'P 1'
#
loop_
_entity.id
_entity.type
_entity.pdbx_description
1 polymer ?
#
loop_
_entity_poly.entity_id
_entity_poly.type
_entity_poly.pdbx_seq_one_letter_code
_entity_poly.pdbx_strand_id
1 'polypeptide(L)'
;MRTMRLSACAVVCGWIGACAAPAADKAVRVPAVAGAFYPESPAALRSAIEGCMRVQPDFGDLRPAALIAPHAGYVYSGKCAAAAYKLLKGMKVARVIVLGPSHHGRFRGAALPDYAAFRTPLGDVPVDTGAVEKLRA
;
A
#
# COMPACT_ATOMS: atom_id res chain seq x y z
N MET A 1 58.28 -7.44 -4.47
CA MET A 1 57.58 -7.75 -5.74
C MET A 1 56.08 -7.67 -5.50
N ARG A 2 55.44 -6.60 -5.98
CA ARG A 2 53.99 -6.37 -5.94
C ARG A 2 53.37 -6.97 -7.20
N THR A 3 52.57 -8.01 -7.07
CA THR A 3 51.74 -8.50 -8.18
C THR A 3 50.38 -7.82 -8.12
N MET A 4 50.20 -6.81 -8.97
CA MET A 4 48.90 -6.33 -9.42
C MET A 4 48.16 -7.50 -10.09
N ARG A 5 46.91 -7.74 -9.70
CA ARG A 5 45.94 -8.45 -10.52
C ARG A 5 44.78 -7.52 -10.82
N LEU A 6 44.60 -7.29 -12.12
CA LEU A 6 43.52 -6.57 -12.76
C LEU A 6 42.20 -7.35 -12.70
N SER A 7 41.12 -6.57 -12.62
CA SER A 7 39.78 -6.78 -13.18
C SER A 7 39.10 -8.14 -13.06
N ALA A 8 38.01 -8.15 -12.30
CA ALA A 8 36.73 -8.64 -12.82
C ALA A 8 35.60 -7.79 -12.21
N CYS A 9 35.15 -6.80 -12.97
CA CYS A 9 33.89 -6.11 -12.76
C CYS A 9 32.79 -7.11 -13.16
N ALA A 10 32.20 -7.80 -12.18
CA ALA A 10 30.98 -8.57 -12.40
C ALA A 10 29.79 -7.66 -12.10
N VAL A 11 29.32 -6.95 -13.12
CA VAL A 11 27.94 -6.46 -13.16
C VAL A 11 27.05 -7.70 -13.25
N VAL A 12 26.64 -8.23 -12.11
CA VAL A 12 25.51 -9.15 -12.07
C VAL A 12 24.26 -8.30 -12.03
N CYS A 13 23.83 -7.90 -13.22
CA CYS A 13 22.45 -7.51 -13.46
C CYS A 13 21.60 -8.78 -13.26
N GLY A 14 21.12 -8.94 -12.03
CA GLY A 14 20.31 -10.08 -11.61
C GLY A 14 19.22 -9.63 -10.65
N TRP A 15 18.46 -8.59 -11.02
CA TRP A 15 17.15 -8.36 -10.42
C TRP A 15 16.16 -9.37 -11.03
N ILE A 16 16.33 -10.63 -10.66
CA ILE A 16 15.24 -11.59 -10.72
C ILE A 16 14.41 -11.29 -9.48
N GLY A 17 13.22 -10.75 -9.70
CA GLY A 17 12.28 -10.43 -8.64
C GLY A 17 12.07 -11.62 -7.71
N ALA A 18 12.39 -11.44 -6.44
CA ALA A 18 11.66 -12.11 -5.39
C ALA A 18 10.31 -11.37 -5.24
N CYS A 19 9.43 -11.51 -6.25
CA CYS A 19 8.01 -11.54 -5.94
C CYS A 19 7.86 -12.78 -5.07
N ALA A 20 7.72 -12.60 -3.75
CA ALA A 20 7.28 -13.69 -2.90
C ALA A 20 6.03 -14.28 -3.57
N ALA A 21 6.09 -15.57 -3.92
CA ALA A 21 4.93 -16.28 -4.42
C ALA A 21 3.79 -16.09 -3.41
N PRO A 22 2.54 -15.85 -3.84
CA PRO A 22 1.43 -15.82 -2.92
C PRO A 22 1.39 -17.16 -2.20
N ALA A 23 1.25 -17.12 -0.87
CA ALA A 23 0.92 -18.31 -0.10
C ALA A 23 -0.39 -18.87 -0.66
N ALA A 24 -0.31 -19.99 -1.38
CA ALA A 24 -1.34 -20.45 -2.30
C ALA A 24 -2.66 -20.91 -1.64
N ASP A 25 -2.74 -20.94 -0.31
CA ASP A 25 -3.91 -21.46 0.43
C ASP A 25 -4.79 -20.41 1.10
N LYS A 26 -4.40 -19.12 1.11
CA LYS A 26 -5.21 -18.07 1.79
C LYS A 26 -6.13 -17.34 0.80
N ALA A 27 -7.38 -17.13 1.20
CA ALA A 27 -8.39 -16.46 0.38
C ALA A 27 -8.05 -14.99 0.10
N VAL A 28 -8.69 -14.43 -0.95
CA VAL A 28 -8.67 -12.99 -1.24
C VAL A 28 -9.85 -12.31 -0.54
N ARG A 29 -9.58 -11.25 0.21
CA ARG A 29 -10.64 -10.46 0.87
C ARG A 29 -11.30 -9.51 -0.13
N VAL A 30 -12.59 -9.69 -0.36
CA VAL A 30 -13.40 -8.79 -1.20
C VAL A 30 -13.67 -7.44 -0.50
N PRO A 31 -13.85 -6.34 -1.25
CA PRO A 31 -14.13 -5.03 -0.67
C PRO A 31 -15.50 -5.01 0.02
N ALA A 32 -15.55 -4.54 1.26
CA ALA A 32 -16.79 -4.50 2.05
C ALA A 32 -17.69 -3.27 1.77
N VAL A 33 -17.14 -2.22 1.14
CA VAL A 33 -17.81 -0.91 1.00
C VAL A 33 -17.72 -0.32 -0.42
N ALA A 34 -17.27 -1.10 -1.39
CA ALA A 34 -17.36 -0.72 -2.80
C ALA A 34 -18.83 -0.51 -3.19
N GLY A 35 -19.12 0.54 -3.95
CA GLY A 35 -20.49 0.96 -4.27
C GLY A 35 -21.15 1.84 -3.20
N ALA A 36 -20.65 1.84 -1.96
CA ALA A 36 -21.18 2.68 -0.87
C ALA A 36 -20.26 3.85 -0.52
N PHE A 37 -18.99 3.58 -0.21
CA PHE A 37 -18.02 4.61 0.22
C PHE A 37 -17.25 5.19 -0.97
N TYR A 38 -17.08 4.38 -2.01
CA TYR A 38 -16.41 4.74 -3.25
C TYR A 38 -17.01 3.91 -4.40
N PRO A 39 -16.89 4.36 -5.66
CA PRO A 39 -17.45 3.62 -6.80
C PRO A 39 -16.89 2.20 -6.92
N GLU A 40 -17.75 1.23 -7.21
CA GLU A 40 -17.34 -0.16 -7.48
C GLU A 40 -16.74 -0.35 -8.87
N SER A 41 -17.12 0.50 -9.84
CA SER A 41 -16.59 0.43 -11.19
C SER A 41 -15.13 0.91 -11.22
N PRO A 42 -14.19 0.15 -11.83
CA PRO A 42 -12.80 0.56 -11.95
C PRO A 42 -12.63 1.92 -12.62
N ALA A 43 -13.39 2.19 -13.69
CA ALA A 43 -13.33 3.45 -14.43
C ALA A 43 -13.85 4.63 -13.60
N ALA A 44 -15.00 4.44 -12.94
CA ALA A 44 -15.58 5.46 -12.08
C ALA A 44 -14.69 5.75 -10.86
N LEU A 45 -14.07 4.71 -10.28
CA LEU A 45 -13.15 4.85 -9.16
C LEU A 45 -11.89 5.64 -9.56
N ARG A 46 -11.30 5.36 -10.73
CA ARG A 46 -10.17 6.14 -11.25
C ARG A 46 -10.55 7.61 -11.39
N SER A 47 -11.68 7.91 -12.02
CA SER A 47 -12.16 9.29 -12.19
C SER A 47 -12.38 10.00 -10.84
N ALA A 48 -12.98 9.31 -9.86
CA ALA A 48 -13.17 9.84 -8.51
C ALA A 48 -11.84 10.15 -7.80
N ILE A 49 -10.86 9.24 -7.90
CA ILE A 49 -9.51 9.43 -7.34
C ILE A 49 -8.82 10.61 -8.02
N GLU A 50 -8.81 10.65 -9.36
CA GLU A 50 -8.22 11.74 -10.13
C GLU A 50 -8.84 13.10 -9.76
N GLY A 51 -10.17 13.13 -9.58
CA GLY A 51 -10.88 14.31 -9.09
C GLY A 51 -10.41 14.76 -7.71
N CYS A 52 -10.20 13.83 -6.78
CA CYS A 52 -9.65 14.13 -5.45
C CYS A 52 -8.20 14.62 -5.53
N MET A 53 -7.39 14.03 -6.41
CA MET A 53 -5.96 14.35 -6.59
C MET A 53 -5.71 15.73 -7.22
N ARG A 54 -6.75 16.46 -7.63
CA ARG A 54 -6.62 17.86 -8.10
C ARG A 54 -6.29 18.85 -6.97
N VAL A 55 -6.41 18.46 -5.70
CA VAL A 55 -5.98 19.30 -4.57
C VAL A 55 -4.51 19.67 -4.69
N GLN A 56 -4.12 20.90 -4.35
CA GLN A 56 -2.73 21.36 -4.45
C GLN A 56 -2.26 21.86 -3.07
N PRO A 57 -2.05 20.94 -2.11
CA PRO A 57 -1.47 21.33 -0.84
C PRO A 57 0.00 21.71 -1.03
N ASP A 58 0.46 22.69 -0.28
CA ASP A 58 1.89 23.00 -0.16
C ASP A 58 2.43 22.39 1.13
N PHE A 59 3.38 21.47 0.97
CA PHE A 59 4.09 20.81 2.07
C PHE A 59 5.62 20.97 1.95
N GLY A 60 6.09 21.78 1.00
CA GLY A 60 7.50 21.86 0.63
C GLY A 60 8.13 20.48 0.38
N ASP A 61 9.31 20.27 0.97
CA ASP A 61 10.10 19.05 0.80
C ASP A 61 9.83 17.96 1.85
N LEU A 62 8.67 17.99 2.51
CA LEU A 62 8.31 16.99 3.50
C LEU A 62 8.33 15.57 2.89
N ARG A 63 9.02 14.65 3.56
CA ARG A 63 9.07 13.21 3.22
C ARG A 63 8.72 12.40 4.48
N PRO A 64 7.42 12.19 4.74
CA PRO A 64 7.00 11.61 6.00
C PRO A 64 7.24 10.10 6.02
N ALA A 65 7.57 9.56 7.19
CA ALA A 65 7.62 8.11 7.42
C ALA A 65 6.21 7.49 7.56
N ALA A 66 5.20 8.31 7.91
CA ALA A 66 3.82 7.88 8.09
C ALA A 66 2.85 8.97 7.67
N LEU A 67 1.64 8.57 7.23
CA LEU A 67 0.55 9.47 6.89
C LEU A 67 -0.67 9.18 7.76
N ILE A 68 -1.42 10.22 8.09
CA ILE A 68 -2.76 10.11 8.65
C ILE A 68 -3.73 10.61 7.59
N ALA A 69 -4.70 9.78 7.23
CA ALA A 69 -5.73 10.10 6.24
C ALA A 69 -7.10 9.66 6.76
N PRO A 70 -8.17 10.42 6.48
CA PRO A 70 -9.53 10.04 6.84
C PRO A 70 -10.01 8.84 6.00
N HIS A 71 -10.94 8.06 6.57
CA HIS A 71 -11.48 6.84 5.94
C HIS A 71 -13.00 6.89 5.68
N ALA A 72 -13.61 8.08 5.67
CA ALA A 72 -15.01 8.23 5.29
C ALA A 72 -15.19 8.10 3.75
N GLY A 73 -16.42 8.03 3.27
CA GLY A 73 -16.70 7.99 1.83
C GLY A 73 -15.99 9.12 1.06
N TYR A 74 -15.60 8.84 -0.19
CA TYR A 74 -14.75 9.73 -1.01
C TYR A 74 -15.38 11.10 -1.23
N VAL A 75 -16.71 11.18 -1.32
CA VAL A 75 -17.45 12.44 -1.46
C VAL A 75 -17.23 13.38 -0.27
N TYR A 76 -16.97 12.84 0.91
CA TYR A 76 -16.76 13.61 2.14
C TYR A 76 -15.27 13.87 2.42
N SER A 77 -14.42 12.86 2.21
CA SER A 77 -13.05 12.88 2.73
C SER A 77 -11.96 12.68 1.68
N GLY A 78 -12.31 12.34 0.43
CA GLY A 78 -11.36 11.95 -0.60
C GLY A 78 -10.33 13.03 -0.91
N LYS A 79 -10.73 14.30 -0.95
CA LYS A 79 -9.81 15.44 -1.16
C LYS A 79 -8.82 15.62 -0.01
N CYS A 80 -9.26 15.41 1.23
CA CYS A 80 -8.39 15.50 2.42
C CYS A 80 -7.37 14.34 2.43
N ALA A 81 -7.82 13.11 2.18
CA ALA A 81 -6.92 11.97 2.03
C ALA A 81 -5.93 12.16 0.87
N ALA A 82 -6.39 12.66 -0.29
CA ALA A 82 -5.54 12.94 -1.45
C ALA A 82 -4.43 13.94 -1.14
N ALA A 83 -4.68 14.94 -0.29
CA ALA A 83 -3.63 15.87 0.13
C ALA A 83 -2.49 15.12 0.83
N ALA A 84 -2.80 14.24 1.80
CA ALA A 84 -1.80 13.42 2.47
C ALA A 84 -1.06 12.49 1.49
N TYR A 85 -1.78 11.81 0.59
CA TYR A 85 -1.16 10.88 -0.37
C TYR A 85 -0.22 11.57 -1.38
N LYS A 86 -0.41 12.87 -1.68
CA LYS A 86 0.51 13.60 -2.56
C LYS A 86 1.94 13.65 -2.04
N LEU A 87 2.15 13.58 -0.73
CA LEU A 87 3.48 13.51 -0.11
C LEU A 87 4.28 12.27 -0.54
N LEU A 88 3.61 11.22 -1.01
CA LEU A 88 4.26 10.00 -1.48
C LEU A 88 4.81 10.12 -2.91
N LYS A 89 4.50 11.21 -3.63
CA LYS A 89 4.94 11.38 -5.01
C LYS A 89 6.47 11.39 -5.09
N GLY A 90 7.03 10.48 -5.89
CA GLY A 90 8.48 10.33 -6.05
C GLY A 90 9.16 9.53 -4.94
N MET A 91 8.45 9.11 -3.90
CA MET A 91 8.98 8.19 -2.89
C MET A 91 8.97 6.76 -3.43
N LYS A 92 10.04 6.01 -3.15
CA LYS A 92 10.09 4.56 -3.39
C LYS A 92 9.59 3.85 -2.14
N VAL A 93 8.36 3.32 -2.21
CA VAL A 93 7.74 2.60 -1.09
C VAL A 93 7.57 1.14 -1.49
N ALA A 94 8.28 0.24 -0.82
CA ALA A 94 8.21 -1.20 -1.09
C ALA A 94 7.11 -1.91 -0.28
N ARG A 95 6.76 -1.36 0.89
CA ARG A 95 5.75 -1.93 1.80
C ARG A 95 4.98 -0.80 2.46
N VAL A 96 3.66 -0.95 2.56
CA VAL A 96 2.77 -0.06 3.30
C VAL A 96 2.12 -0.85 4.43
N ILE A 97 2.12 -0.28 5.64
CA ILE A 97 1.35 -0.79 6.78
C ILE A 97 0.14 0.13 6.92
N VAL A 98 -1.06 -0.45 6.85
CA VAL A 98 -2.32 0.29 7.05
C VAL A 98 -2.86 -0.05 8.43
N LEU A 99 -2.98 0.95 9.28
CA LEU A 99 -3.54 0.83 10.62
C LEU A 99 -4.90 1.53 10.65
N GLY A 100 -5.93 0.83 11.14
CA GLY A 100 -7.29 1.36 11.23
C GLY A 100 -7.96 0.89 12.52
N PRO A 101 -8.82 1.72 13.13
CA PRO A 101 -9.59 1.32 14.30
C PRO A 101 -10.67 0.30 13.92
N SER A 102 -11.02 -0.56 14.87
CA SER A 102 -12.18 -1.43 14.75
C SER A 102 -13.45 -0.67 15.17
N HIS A 103 -14.42 -0.55 14.25
CA HIS A 103 -15.72 0.06 14.51
C HIS A 103 -16.79 -0.94 14.98
N HIS A 104 -16.50 -2.24 14.92
CA HIS A 104 -17.48 -3.31 15.19
C HIS A 104 -17.07 -4.26 16.32
N GLY A 105 -15.80 -4.67 16.37
CA GLY A 105 -15.29 -5.59 17.39
C GLY A 105 -14.46 -4.89 18.46
N ARG A 106 -14.53 -5.38 19.70
CA ARG A 106 -13.63 -4.98 20.79
C ARG A 106 -12.59 -6.06 21.02
N PHE A 107 -11.33 -5.69 21.06
CA PHE A 107 -10.22 -6.58 21.39
C PHE A 107 -9.07 -5.79 22.03
N ARG A 108 -8.18 -6.49 22.72
CA ARG A 108 -6.91 -5.93 23.20
C ARG A 108 -5.82 -6.29 22.19
N GLY A 109 -4.92 -5.36 21.90
CA GLY A 109 -3.85 -5.55 20.91
C GLY A 109 -4.27 -5.17 19.50
N ALA A 110 -3.71 -5.83 18.49
CA ALA A 110 -3.96 -5.59 17.07
C ALA A 110 -4.49 -6.86 16.38
N ALA A 111 -5.38 -6.68 15.40
CA ALA A 111 -5.82 -7.76 14.53
C ALA A 111 -4.98 -7.76 13.25
N LEU A 112 -4.44 -8.92 12.89
CA LEU A 112 -3.67 -9.12 11.67
C LEU A 112 -4.53 -9.77 10.58
N PRO A 113 -4.32 -9.45 9.29
CA PRO A 113 -5.07 -10.08 8.21
C PRO A 113 -4.75 -11.58 8.12
N ASP A 114 -5.77 -12.38 7.78
CA ASP A 114 -5.64 -13.81 7.48
C ASP A 114 -6.01 -14.13 6.03
N TYR A 115 -5.52 -13.30 5.11
CA TYR A 115 -5.81 -13.34 3.68
C TYR A 115 -4.52 -13.23 2.88
N ALA A 116 -4.51 -13.74 1.64
CA ALA A 116 -3.38 -13.58 0.72
C ALA A 116 -3.34 -12.19 0.08
N ALA A 117 -4.51 -11.58 -0.14
CA ALA A 117 -4.63 -10.28 -0.77
C ALA A 117 -5.93 -9.56 -0.37
N PHE A 118 -5.95 -8.24 -0.55
CA PHE A 118 -7.14 -7.40 -0.50
C PHE A 118 -7.53 -7.01 -1.92
N ARG A 119 -8.74 -7.36 -2.34
CA ARG A 119 -9.27 -6.93 -3.64
C ARG A 119 -9.72 -5.48 -3.57
N THR A 120 -9.35 -4.72 -4.58
CA THR A 120 -9.90 -3.40 -4.89
C THR A 120 -10.49 -3.41 -6.30
N PRO A 121 -11.37 -2.45 -6.66
CA PRO A 121 -11.78 -2.32 -8.05
C PRO A 121 -10.62 -2.04 -9.03
N LEU A 122 -9.44 -1.64 -8.56
CA LEU A 122 -8.27 -1.40 -9.41
C LEU A 122 -7.31 -2.59 -9.49
N GLY A 123 -7.61 -3.69 -8.79
CA GLY A 123 -6.78 -4.88 -8.72
C GLY A 123 -6.57 -5.36 -7.29
N ASP A 124 -5.93 -6.52 -7.17
CA ASP A 124 -5.62 -7.16 -5.89
C ASP A 124 -4.30 -6.60 -5.32
N VAL A 125 -4.31 -6.25 -4.04
CA VAL A 125 -3.14 -5.80 -3.28
C VAL A 125 -2.66 -6.96 -2.41
N PRO A 126 -1.46 -7.52 -2.65
CA PRO A 126 -0.97 -8.67 -1.89
C PRO A 126 -0.69 -8.28 -0.43
N VAL A 127 -1.01 -9.20 0.48
CA VAL A 127 -0.60 -9.12 1.88
C VAL A 127 0.82 -9.66 1.99
N ASP A 128 1.70 -8.91 2.66
CA ASP A 128 3.02 -9.40 3.02
C ASP A 128 2.91 -10.40 4.16
N THR A 129 2.70 -11.67 3.82
CA THR A 129 2.53 -12.76 4.78
C THR A 129 3.76 -12.94 5.66
N GLY A 130 4.97 -12.76 5.11
CA GLY A 130 6.21 -12.82 5.88
C GLY A 130 6.30 -11.74 6.95
N ALA A 131 5.84 -10.52 6.67
CA ALA A 131 5.73 -9.45 7.66
C ALA A 131 4.64 -9.74 8.70
N VAL A 132 3.51 -10.32 8.29
CA VAL A 132 2.42 -10.72 9.21
C VAL A 132 2.90 -11.78 10.19
N GLU A 133 3.59 -12.82 9.75
CA GLU A 133 4.10 -13.88 10.64
C GLU A 133 5.10 -13.33 11.67
N LYS A 134 5.94 -12.36 11.28
CA LYS A 134 6.85 -11.67 12.22
C LYS A 134 6.12 -10.85 13.28
N LEU A 135 4.91 -10.36 13.00
CA LEU A 135 4.10 -9.63 13.98
C LEU A 135 3.27 -10.54 14.89
N ARG A 136 3.15 -11.83 14.56
CA ARG A 136 2.47 -12.83 15.40
C ARG A 136 3.36 -13.39 16.51
N ALA A 137 4.67 -13.42 16.28
CA ALA A 137 5.69 -13.88 17.23
C ALA A 137 5.88 -12.89 18.38
#